data_AF-A0A6P8YQ45-F1
#
_entry.id   AF-A0A6P8YQ45-F1
#
_cell.length_a   1.000
_cell.length_b   1.000
_cell.length_c   1.000
_cell.angle_alpha   90.00
_cell.angle_beta   90.00
_cell.angle_gamma   90.00
#
_symmetry.space_group_name_H-M   'P 1'
#
loop_
_entity.id
_entity.type
_entity.pdbx_description
1 polymer ?
#
loop_
_entity_poly.entity_id
_entity_poly.type
_entity_poly.pdbx_seq_one_letter_code
_entity_poly.pdbx_strand_id
1 'polypeptide(L)'
;MNGVSKSRLRSEQSEPARPEESNQTAMEAEINEEMSFLKEPCLSSGTSLYDHLFEVVHFALANRASSAMIAFEETSRMLQERRHFCSNARTRSANNANSDTFHFALKVCQSLKHNDEGVRSLDMSEEDACGDGGDILDVLQVTARCGVAVPQDEAFAVALAIKDLASNRALTRIRFWGKVLARRRDYVLAEAELTDDELDRRVDIRGPAEQAELEDPLNRKHEAASRRVASPRT
;
A
#
# COMPACT_ATOMS: atom_id res chain seq x y z
N MET A 1 -68.57 -59.17 -21.51
CA MET A 1 -68.13 -58.46 -20.30
C MET A 1 -67.47 -57.16 -20.71
N ASN A 2 -68.01 -56.04 -20.22
CA ASN A 2 -67.45 -54.69 -20.01
C ASN A 2 -66.56 -54.09 -21.12
N GLY A 3 -66.78 -52.89 -21.63
CA GLY A 3 -67.67 -51.80 -21.27
C GLY A 3 -67.25 -50.59 -22.13
N VAL A 4 -68.20 -49.73 -22.52
CA VAL A 4 -67.90 -48.51 -23.27
C VAL A 4 -68.49 -47.34 -22.51
N SER A 5 -67.62 -46.49 -22.00
CA SER A 5 -67.91 -45.10 -21.68
C SER A 5 -66.57 -44.38 -21.50
N LYS A 6 -66.33 -43.36 -22.33
CA LYS A 6 -65.81 -42.07 -21.87
C LYS A 6 -65.93 -41.05 -23.00
N SER A 7 -66.78 -40.07 -22.71
CA SER A 7 -67.02 -38.81 -23.39
C SER A 7 -65.72 -38.03 -23.61
N ARG A 8 -65.54 -37.53 -24.84
CA ARG A 8 -64.42 -36.69 -25.25
C ARG A 8 -64.79 -35.23 -25.04
N LEU A 9 -64.12 -34.60 -24.06
CA LEU A 9 -64.22 -33.17 -23.76
C LEU A 9 -63.68 -32.34 -24.93
N ARG A 10 -64.44 -31.31 -25.26
CA ARG A 10 -64.18 -30.25 -26.23
C ARG A 10 -63.15 -29.30 -25.62
N SER A 11 -61.92 -29.34 -26.08
CA SER A 11 -60.91 -28.33 -25.76
C SER A 11 -61.03 -27.14 -26.70
N GLU A 12 -61.19 -25.98 -26.08
CA GLU A 12 -61.23 -24.66 -26.69
C GLU A 12 -59.94 -24.43 -27.49
N GLN A 13 -60.10 -24.04 -28.75
CA GLN A 13 -58.99 -23.59 -29.59
C GLN A 13 -58.55 -22.22 -29.06
N SER A 14 -57.35 -22.14 -28.46
CA SER A 14 -56.64 -20.87 -28.32
C SER A 14 -56.17 -20.46 -29.71
N GLU A 15 -56.69 -19.34 -30.19
CA GLU A 15 -56.31 -18.67 -31.42
C GLU A 15 -54.78 -18.46 -31.43
N PRO A 16 -54.04 -18.93 -32.46
CA PRO A 16 -52.59 -18.79 -32.48
C PRO A 16 -52.20 -17.33 -32.65
N ALA A 17 -51.35 -16.84 -31.76
CA ALA A 17 -50.75 -15.51 -31.82
C ALA A 17 -50.19 -15.22 -33.21
N ARG A 18 -50.51 -14.03 -33.73
CA ARG A 18 -50.20 -13.58 -35.08
C ARG A 18 -48.67 -13.63 -35.28
N PRO A 19 -48.14 -14.21 -36.37
CA PRO A 19 -46.69 -14.38 -36.59
C PRO A 19 -45.88 -13.08 -36.61
N GLU A 20 -46.55 -11.93 -36.71
CA GLU A 20 -45.96 -10.59 -36.59
C GLU A 20 -45.45 -10.31 -35.15
N GLU A 21 -46.16 -10.79 -34.10
CA GLU A 21 -45.83 -10.48 -32.69
C GLU A 21 -44.59 -11.25 -32.20
N SER A 22 -44.35 -12.46 -32.72
CA SER A 22 -43.14 -13.24 -32.41
C SER A 22 -41.88 -12.63 -33.02
N ASN A 23 -41.98 -11.98 -34.18
CA ASN A 23 -40.84 -11.29 -34.79
C ASN A 23 -40.53 -9.97 -34.09
N GLN A 24 -41.56 -9.26 -33.63
CA GLN A 24 -41.40 -7.99 -32.92
C GLN A 24 -40.70 -8.19 -31.56
N THR A 25 -41.07 -9.23 -30.82
CA THR A 25 -40.45 -9.59 -29.54
C THR A 25 -39.00 -10.06 -29.67
N ALA A 26 -38.65 -10.76 -30.76
CA ALA A 26 -37.27 -11.13 -31.04
C ALA A 26 -36.40 -9.91 -31.36
N MET A 27 -36.93 -8.96 -32.15
CA MET A 27 -36.24 -7.70 -32.46
C MET A 27 -36.06 -6.82 -31.22
N GLU A 28 -37.06 -6.76 -30.34
CA GLU A 28 -36.97 -6.04 -29.06
C GLU A 28 -35.91 -6.64 -28.12
N ALA A 29 -35.75 -7.97 -28.12
CA ALA A 29 -34.72 -8.63 -27.33
C ALA A 29 -33.30 -8.28 -27.83
N GLU A 30 -33.09 -8.25 -29.15
CA GLU A 30 -31.83 -7.84 -29.78
C GLU A 30 -31.50 -6.37 -29.45
N ILE A 31 -32.48 -5.47 -29.57
CA ILE A 31 -32.34 -4.05 -29.18
C ILE A 31 -31.98 -3.92 -27.70
N ASN A 32 -32.58 -4.73 -26.83
CA ASN A 32 -32.31 -4.64 -25.39
C ASN A 32 -30.90 -5.16 -25.03
N GLU A 33 -30.39 -6.17 -25.75
CA GLU A 33 -29.01 -6.63 -25.63
C GLU A 33 -28.01 -5.53 -26.04
N GLU A 34 -28.23 -4.88 -27.19
CA GLU A 34 -27.40 -3.77 -27.63
C GLU A 34 -27.46 -2.57 -26.66
N MET A 35 -28.64 -2.27 -26.13
CA MET A 35 -28.82 -1.22 -25.12
C MET A 35 -28.14 -1.56 -23.80
N SER A 36 -28.05 -2.84 -23.44
CA SER A 36 -27.30 -3.28 -22.26
C SER A 36 -25.80 -3.02 -22.44
N PHE A 37 -25.25 -3.32 -23.62
CA PHE A 37 -23.86 -3.07 -23.96
C PHE A 37 -23.50 -1.57 -23.91
N LEU A 38 -24.34 -0.70 -24.47
CA LEU A 38 -24.12 0.75 -24.44
C LEU A 38 -24.16 1.35 -23.03
N LYS A 39 -24.90 0.72 -22.12
CA LYS A 39 -25.04 1.14 -20.72
C LYS A 39 -23.95 0.58 -19.80
N GLU A 40 -23.05 -0.27 -20.30
CA GLU A 40 -21.96 -0.78 -19.50
C GLU A 40 -21.06 0.37 -19.00
N PRO A 41 -20.75 0.42 -17.69
CA PRO A 41 -19.90 1.48 -17.15
C PRO A 41 -18.44 1.24 -17.54
N CYS A 42 -17.80 2.27 -18.11
CA CYS A 42 -16.38 2.20 -18.38
C CYS A 42 -15.57 2.35 -17.09
N LEU A 43 -14.68 1.40 -16.78
CA LEU A 43 -13.84 1.40 -15.58
C LEU A 43 -12.89 2.61 -15.48
N SER A 44 -12.48 3.19 -16.61
CA SER A 44 -11.53 4.31 -16.65
C SER A 44 -12.19 5.67 -16.48
N SER A 45 -13.41 5.85 -16.98
CA SER A 45 -14.12 7.14 -17.01
C SER A 45 -15.30 7.19 -16.03
N GLY A 46 -15.76 6.04 -15.52
CA GLY A 46 -16.86 5.92 -14.58
C GLY A 46 -18.25 6.19 -15.16
N THR A 47 -18.35 6.34 -16.49
CA THR A 47 -19.60 6.65 -17.19
C THR A 47 -19.87 5.66 -18.31
N SER A 48 -21.14 5.39 -18.58
CA SER A 48 -21.53 4.57 -19.73
C SER A 48 -21.42 5.38 -21.04
N LEU A 49 -21.27 4.68 -22.16
CA LEU A 49 -21.27 5.30 -23.49
C LEU A 49 -22.62 5.95 -23.78
N TYR A 50 -23.71 5.29 -23.35
CA TYR A 50 -25.07 5.79 -23.45
C TYR A 50 -25.23 7.17 -22.79
N ASP A 51 -24.78 7.32 -21.54
CA ASP A 51 -24.92 8.59 -20.81
C ASP A 51 -24.07 9.71 -21.45
N HIS A 52 -22.89 9.37 -21.97
CA HIS A 52 -22.02 10.33 -22.65
C HIS A 52 -22.66 10.85 -23.95
N LEU A 53 -23.16 9.94 -24.81
CA LEU A 53 -23.87 10.31 -26.04
C LEU A 53 -25.13 11.12 -25.73
N PHE A 54 -25.89 10.73 -24.70
CA PHE A 54 -27.07 11.45 -24.27
C PHE A 54 -26.75 12.89 -23.87
N GLU A 55 -25.73 13.11 -23.05
CA GLU A 55 -25.32 14.46 -22.65
C GLU A 55 -24.82 15.31 -23.81
N VAL A 56 -24.03 14.73 -24.72
CA VAL A 56 -23.52 15.42 -25.92
C VAL A 56 -24.68 15.89 -26.79
N VAL A 57 -25.63 14.99 -27.09
CA VAL A 57 -26.80 15.33 -27.92
C VAL A 57 -27.71 16.32 -27.21
N HIS A 58 -27.95 16.13 -25.91
CA HIS A 58 -28.77 17.04 -25.10
C HIS A 58 -28.19 18.46 -25.10
N PHE A 59 -26.87 18.59 -24.92
CA PHE A 59 -26.17 19.87 -24.91
C PHE A 59 -26.12 20.51 -26.30
N ALA A 60 -25.90 19.72 -27.36
CA ALA A 60 -25.93 20.21 -28.75
C ALA A 60 -27.31 20.76 -29.14
N LEU A 61 -28.39 20.10 -28.71
CA LEU A 61 -29.76 20.56 -28.93
C LEU A 61 -30.10 21.81 -28.12
N ALA A 62 -29.67 21.87 -26.85
CA ALA A 62 -29.90 23.03 -25.97
C ALA A 62 -29.25 24.31 -26.53
N ASN A 63 -28.05 24.20 -27.10
CA ASN A 63 -27.32 25.35 -27.63
C ASN A 63 -27.65 25.72 -29.08
N ARG A 64 -28.53 24.96 -29.76
CA ARG A 64 -28.92 25.16 -31.17
C ARG A 64 -27.75 25.57 -32.07
N ALA A 65 -26.70 24.76 -32.08
CA ALA A 65 -25.52 25.04 -32.88
C ALA A 65 -25.88 25.17 -34.36
N SER A 66 -25.26 26.15 -35.04
CA SER A 66 -25.41 26.37 -36.50
C SER A 66 -24.92 25.18 -37.33
N SER A 67 -23.99 24.38 -36.78
CA SER A 67 -23.55 23.10 -37.32
C SER A 67 -23.47 22.07 -36.19
N ALA A 68 -24.43 21.14 -36.19
CA ALA A 68 -24.54 20.09 -35.16
C ALA A 68 -23.30 19.17 -35.12
N MET A 69 -22.66 18.92 -36.27
CA MET A 69 -21.49 18.03 -36.36
C MET A 69 -20.27 18.62 -35.66
N ILE A 70 -19.96 19.90 -35.86
CA ILE A 70 -18.81 20.56 -35.23
C ILE A 70 -19.06 20.70 -33.72
N ALA A 71 -20.30 21.05 -33.34
CA ALA A 71 -20.68 21.12 -31.93
C ALA A 71 -20.60 19.76 -31.24
N PHE A 72 -20.92 18.65 -31.91
CA PHE A 72 -20.81 17.31 -31.33
C PHE A 72 -19.37 16.99 -30.89
N GLU A 73 -18.38 17.24 -31.76
CA GLU A 73 -16.97 16.99 -31.45
C GLU A 73 -16.49 17.87 -30.28
N GLU A 74 -16.80 19.16 -30.32
CA GLU A 74 -16.40 20.13 -29.30
C GLU A 74 -17.02 19.82 -27.94
N THR A 75 -18.29 19.43 -27.92
CA THR A 75 -19.04 19.15 -26.70
C THR A 75 -18.66 17.80 -26.09
N SER A 76 -18.39 16.80 -26.92
CA SER A 76 -17.80 15.52 -26.49
C SER A 76 -16.45 15.74 -25.81
N ARG A 77 -15.56 16.52 -26.44
CA ARG A 77 -14.24 16.85 -25.86
C ARG A 77 -14.38 17.61 -24.54
N MET A 78 -15.23 18.64 -24.48
CA MET A 78 -15.45 19.43 -23.27
C MET A 78 -15.97 18.59 -22.10
N LEU A 79 -16.95 17.70 -22.35
CA LEU A 79 -17.51 16.83 -21.31
C LEU A 79 -16.47 15.81 -20.83
N GLN A 80 -15.67 15.27 -21.74
CA GLN A 80 -14.61 14.34 -21.41
C GLN A 80 -13.51 15.00 -20.55
N GLU A 81 -13.06 16.20 -20.91
CA GLU A 81 -12.07 16.97 -20.13
C GLU A 81 -12.58 17.30 -18.71
N ARG A 82 -13.84 17.74 -18.59
CA ARG A 82 -14.47 18.02 -17.29
C ARG A 82 -14.51 16.77 -16.41
N ARG A 83 -14.87 15.62 -16.98
CA ARG A 83 -14.93 14.34 -16.26
C ARG A 83 -13.54 13.85 -15.85
N HIS A 84 -12.54 13.93 -16.72
CA HIS A 84 -11.15 13.58 -16.40
C HIS A 84 -10.58 14.44 -15.28
N PHE A 85 -10.87 15.75 -15.28
CA PHE A 85 -10.43 16.65 -14.22
C PHE A 85 -11.04 16.28 -12.87
N CYS A 86 -12.35 15.98 -12.83
CA CYS A 86 -13.04 15.55 -11.62
C CYS A 86 -12.64 14.13 -11.15
N SER A 87 -12.37 13.22 -12.08
CA SER A 87 -11.93 11.85 -11.81
C SER A 87 -10.53 11.84 -11.17
N ASN A 88 -9.59 12.63 -11.70
CA ASN A 88 -8.25 12.75 -11.14
C ASN A 88 -8.24 13.36 -9.72
N ALA A 89 -9.15 14.29 -9.41
CA ALA A 89 -9.29 14.84 -8.07
C ALA A 89 -9.82 13.82 -7.05
N ARG A 90 -10.80 12.98 -7.45
CA ARG A 90 -11.39 11.95 -6.57
C ARG A 90 -10.49 10.73 -6.38
N THR A 91 -9.83 10.26 -7.44
CA THR A 91 -8.95 9.08 -7.39
C THR A 91 -7.69 9.31 -6.57
N ARG A 92 -7.14 10.54 -6.55
CA ARG A 92 -6.03 10.92 -5.65
C ARG A 92 -6.39 10.80 -4.17
N SER A 93 -7.64 11.04 -3.80
CA SER A 93 -8.09 10.99 -2.40
C SER A 93 -8.37 9.56 -1.94
N ALA A 94 -9.05 8.76 -2.75
CA ALA A 94 -9.46 7.40 -2.37
C ALA A 94 -8.31 6.37 -2.38
N ASN A 95 -7.36 6.46 -3.31
CA ASN A 95 -6.25 5.50 -3.40
C ASN A 95 -5.18 5.70 -2.31
N ASN A 96 -5.18 6.82 -1.60
CA ASN A 96 -4.16 7.13 -0.61
C ASN A 96 -4.45 6.54 0.78
N ALA A 97 -5.70 6.18 1.10
CA ALA A 97 -6.07 5.74 2.45
C ALA A 97 -5.44 4.39 2.86
N ASN A 98 -5.15 3.51 1.90
CA ASN A 98 -4.57 2.18 2.14
C ASN A 98 -3.12 2.06 1.65
N SER A 99 -2.48 3.18 1.31
CA SER A 99 -1.09 3.16 0.86
C SER A 99 -0.14 3.00 2.05
N ASP A 100 0.92 2.21 1.90
CA ASP A 100 2.04 2.13 2.85
C ASP A 100 2.58 3.53 3.22
N THR A 101 2.48 4.48 2.27
CA THR A 101 2.87 5.89 2.45
C THR A 101 1.99 6.62 3.47
N PHE A 102 0.69 6.35 3.50
CA PHE A 102 -0.24 6.95 4.47
C PHE A 102 -0.01 6.39 5.87
N HIS A 103 0.22 5.08 6.00
CA HIS A 103 0.60 4.48 7.27
C HIS A 103 1.93 5.04 7.81
N PHE A 104 2.92 5.23 6.94
CA PHE A 104 4.18 5.87 7.32
C PHE A 104 3.95 7.31 7.80
N ALA A 105 3.22 8.12 7.03
CA ALA A 105 2.91 9.50 7.40
C ALA A 105 2.15 9.59 8.73
N LEU A 106 1.19 8.69 8.97
CA LEU A 106 0.43 8.64 10.22
C LEU A 106 1.35 8.35 11.42
N LYS A 107 2.27 7.40 11.29
CA LYS A 107 3.25 7.09 12.35
C LYS A 107 4.15 8.28 12.65
N VAL A 108 4.70 8.94 11.63
CA VAL A 108 5.53 10.14 11.82
C VAL A 108 4.75 11.25 12.55
N CYS A 109 3.50 11.49 12.16
CA CYS A 109 2.63 12.45 12.83
C CYS A 109 2.33 12.09 14.29
N GLN A 110 2.17 10.80 14.61
CA GLN A 110 1.97 10.33 15.98
C GLN A 110 3.22 10.53 16.84
N SER A 111 4.40 10.20 16.32
CA SER A 111 5.69 10.44 17.00
C SER A 111 5.93 11.92 17.29
N LEU A 112 5.39 12.82 16.45
CA LEU A 112 5.45 14.27 16.70
C LEU A 112 4.54 14.70 17.85
N LYS A 113 3.28 14.22 17.86
CA LYS A 113 2.25 14.62 18.83
C LYS A 113 2.52 14.19 20.27
N HIS A 114 3.25 13.10 20.47
CA HIS A 114 3.63 12.64 21.81
C HIS A 114 4.54 13.62 22.57
N ASN A 115 5.11 14.63 21.91
CA ASN A 115 5.92 15.67 22.55
C ASN A 115 5.11 16.90 23.02
N ASP A 116 3.81 17.01 22.71
CA ASP A 116 3.01 18.22 22.98
C ASP A 116 2.25 18.17 24.32
N GLU A 117 1.93 16.96 24.82
CA GLU A 117 1.22 16.79 26.11
C GLU A 117 2.15 16.71 27.33
N GLY A 118 3.43 16.99 27.13
CA GLY A 118 4.42 16.92 28.17
C GLY A 118 5.55 17.90 27.89
N VAL A 119 5.36 19.14 28.35
CA VAL A 119 6.45 19.85 29.02
C VAL A 119 6.79 19.03 30.28
N ARG A 120 7.35 17.83 30.07
CA ARG A 120 8.30 17.28 31.01
C ARG A 120 9.47 18.23 30.88
N SER A 121 9.60 19.12 31.86
CA SER A 121 10.91 19.59 32.26
C SER A 121 11.86 18.40 32.14
N LEU A 122 12.66 18.39 31.08
CA LEU A 122 13.84 17.54 30.98
C LEU A 122 14.82 18.12 32.01
N ASP A 123 14.48 17.97 33.28
CA ASP A 123 15.45 17.63 34.31
C ASP A 123 15.70 16.13 34.13
N MET A 124 16.14 15.77 32.94
CA MET A 124 16.91 14.56 32.76
C MET A 124 18.26 14.97 33.30
N SER A 125 18.53 14.58 34.54
CA SER A 125 19.90 14.42 35.02
C SER A 125 20.69 13.85 33.84
N GLU A 126 21.79 14.51 33.47
CA GLU A 126 22.66 14.18 32.34
C GLU A 126 23.23 12.73 32.39
N GLU A 127 22.79 11.95 33.38
CA GLU A 127 23.20 10.59 33.71
C GLU A 127 22.25 9.50 33.14
N ASP A 128 20.99 9.81 32.80
CA ASP A 128 20.00 8.82 32.29
C ASP A 128 19.75 8.92 30.77
N ALA A 129 20.39 9.86 30.08
CA ALA A 129 20.39 9.92 28.62
C ALA A 129 21.42 8.94 28.07
N CYS A 130 20.98 7.72 27.77
CA CYS A 130 21.60 6.74 26.88
C CYS A 130 22.83 7.29 26.10
N GLY A 131 24.01 7.02 26.68
CA GLY A 131 25.40 7.15 26.23
C GLY A 131 25.77 7.99 25.00
N ASP A 132 26.56 9.05 25.22
CA ASP A 132 27.74 9.53 24.45
C ASP A 132 27.66 9.59 22.90
N GLY A 133 26.48 9.45 22.33
CA GLY A 133 26.21 9.61 20.91
C GLY A 133 25.76 11.04 20.67
N GLY A 134 26.66 11.89 20.20
CA GLY A 134 26.32 13.27 19.81
C GLY A 134 25.03 13.32 18.97
N ASP A 135 24.31 14.44 19.05
CA ASP A 135 22.98 14.59 18.47
C ASP A 135 22.95 14.07 17.03
N ILE A 136 22.15 13.02 16.79
CA ILE A 136 22.02 12.38 15.47
C ILE A 136 21.58 13.40 14.43
N LEU A 137 20.80 14.40 14.83
CA LEU A 137 20.40 15.49 13.95
C LEU A 137 21.60 16.31 13.49
N ASP A 138 22.56 16.60 14.37
CA ASP A 138 23.78 17.32 14.02
C ASP A 138 24.65 16.52 13.05
N VAL A 139 24.79 15.20 13.28
CA VAL A 139 25.51 14.31 12.37
C VAL A 139 24.86 14.29 10.98
N LEU A 140 23.52 14.22 10.92
CA LEU A 140 22.77 14.27 9.66
C LEU A 140 22.89 15.64 8.97
N GLN A 141 22.96 16.74 9.73
CA GLN A 141 23.14 18.07 9.17
C GLN A 141 24.55 18.29 8.61
N VAL A 142 25.59 17.84 9.32
CA VAL A 142 26.98 17.97 8.85
C VAL A 142 27.19 17.16 7.58
N THR A 143 26.67 15.93 7.53
CA THR A 143 26.75 15.09 6.33
C THR A 143 25.97 15.68 5.15
N ALA A 144 24.85 16.36 5.42
CA ALA A 144 24.10 17.09 4.40
C ALA A 144 24.90 18.27 3.83
N ARG A 145 25.62 19.02 4.67
CA ARG A 145 26.52 20.09 4.22
C ARG A 145 27.69 19.56 3.39
N CYS A 146 28.12 18.32 3.64
CA CYS A 146 29.15 17.63 2.85
C CYS A 146 28.62 17.07 1.51
N GLY A 147 27.32 17.18 1.24
CA GLY A 147 26.71 16.68 0.00
C GLY A 147 26.51 15.16 -0.05
N VAL A 148 26.75 14.46 1.06
CA VAL A 148 26.58 13.00 1.17
C VAL A 148 25.63 12.72 2.32
N ALA A 149 24.32 12.82 2.06
CA ALA A 149 23.31 12.62 3.10
C ALA A 149 22.04 11.96 2.61
N VAL A 150 21.31 11.45 3.59
CA VAL A 150 19.88 11.16 3.46
C VAL A 150 19.15 12.47 3.12
N PRO A 151 18.10 12.45 2.28
CA PRO A 151 17.29 13.64 1.98
C PRO A 151 16.84 14.34 3.25
N GLN A 152 16.85 15.68 3.25
CA GLN A 152 16.47 16.47 4.44
C GLN A 152 15.05 16.15 4.92
N ASP A 153 14.15 15.88 3.98
CA ASP A 153 12.76 15.49 4.25
C ASP A 153 12.65 14.19 5.06
N GLU A 154 13.61 13.27 4.88
CA GLU A 154 13.67 11.99 5.58
C GLU A 154 14.55 12.04 6.84
N ALA A 155 15.55 12.93 6.88
CA ALA A 155 16.51 13.03 7.97
C ALA A 155 15.83 13.23 9.33
N PHE A 156 14.80 14.08 9.37
CA PHE A 156 14.05 14.33 10.60
C PHE A 156 13.21 13.12 11.04
N ALA A 157 12.58 12.42 10.09
CA ALA A 157 11.83 11.20 10.37
C ALA A 157 12.76 10.08 10.89
N VAL A 158 13.97 9.97 10.34
CA VAL A 158 15.01 9.02 10.81
C VAL A 158 15.46 9.38 12.22
N ALA A 159 15.75 10.66 12.51
CA ALA A 159 16.14 11.11 13.84
C ALA A 159 15.07 10.80 14.89
N LEU A 160 13.80 11.08 14.58
CA LEU A 160 12.67 10.76 15.45
C LEU A 160 12.51 9.25 15.68
N ALA A 161 12.65 8.44 14.63
CA ALA A 161 12.54 6.99 14.74
C ALA A 161 13.66 6.40 15.63
N ILE A 162 14.88 6.95 15.54
CA ILE A 162 16.00 6.53 16.39
C ILE A 162 15.76 6.97 17.84
N LYS A 163 15.26 8.19 18.07
CA LYS A 163 14.89 8.66 19.42
C LYS A 163 13.80 7.81 20.06
N ASP A 164 12.77 7.45 19.29
CA ASP A 164 11.71 6.55 19.72
C ASP A 164 12.26 5.14 20.03
N LEU A 165 13.20 4.64 19.20
CA LEU A 165 13.86 3.35 19.44
C LEU A 165 14.71 3.34 20.72
N ALA A 166 15.45 4.43 20.98
CA ALA A 166 16.21 4.61 22.20
C ALA A 166 15.33 4.70 23.45
N SER A 167 14.12 5.25 23.31
CA SER A 167 13.18 5.40 24.43
C SER A 167 12.42 4.10 24.76
N ASN A 168 12.11 3.30 23.72
CA ASN A 168 11.31 2.08 23.87
C ASN A 168 12.12 0.82 24.16
N ARG A 169 13.46 0.85 24.06
CA ARG A 169 14.31 -0.33 24.25
C ARG A 169 15.45 -0.04 25.22
N ALA A 170 15.82 -1.03 26.03
CA ALA A 170 17.00 -1.01 26.89
C ALA A 170 18.28 -1.10 26.02
N LEU A 171 18.70 0.06 25.51
CA LEU A 171 19.90 0.24 24.71
C LEU A 171 20.89 1.10 25.50
N THR A 172 22.17 0.79 25.40
CA THR A 172 23.26 1.55 26.02
C THR A 172 23.77 2.65 25.09
N ARG A 173 23.87 2.33 23.80
CA ARG A 173 24.37 3.24 22.76
C ARG A 173 23.62 3.00 21.47
N ILE A 174 23.29 4.06 20.75
CA ILE A 174 22.69 3.98 19.42
C ILE A 174 23.36 4.93 18.44
N ARG A 175 23.58 4.47 17.22
CA ARG A 175 24.21 5.23 16.14
C ARG A 175 23.50 4.98 14.81
N PHE A 176 23.32 6.04 14.03
CA PHE A 176 22.86 5.90 12.65
C PHE A 176 23.99 5.36 11.75
N TRP A 177 23.74 4.26 11.05
CA TRP A 177 24.70 3.67 10.11
C TRP A 177 24.48 4.20 8.69
N GLY A 178 23.23 4.15 8.19
CA GLY A 178 22.93 4.57 6.83
C GLY A 178 21.59 4.06 6.30
N LYS A 179 21.35 4.31 5.01
CA LYS A 179 20.18 3.82 4.26
C LYS A 179 20.65 2.90 3.13
N VAL A 180 20.07 1.71 3.05
CA VAL A 180 20.29 0.74 1.97
C VAL A 180 19.08 0.75 1.05
N LEU A 181 19.30 1.10 -0.22
CA LEU A 181 18.27 1.09 -1.23
C LEU A 181 18.09 -0.32 -1.78
N ALA A 182 16.85 -0.82 -1.82
CA ALA A 182 16.57 -2.14 -2.38
C ALA A 182 15.44 -2.09 -3.42
N ARG A 183 15.32 -3.15 -4.22
CA ARG A 183 14.38 -3.20 -5.35
C ARG A 183 12.90 -3.07 -4.97
N ARG A 184 12.55 -3.45 -3.73
CA ARG A 184 11.15 -3.44 -3.25
C ARG A 184 10.92 -2.38 -2.18
N ARG A 185 11.84 -2.23 -1.24
CA ARG A 185 11.75 -1.32 -0.10
C ARG A 185 13.15 -0.92 0.34
N ASP A 186 13.28 0.29 0.86
CA ASP A 186 14.53 0.79 1.42
C ASP A 186 14.62 0.45 2.91
N TYR A 187 15.85 0.31 3.40
CA TYR A 187 16.13 -0.04 4.78
C TYR A 187 16.96 1.04 5.43
N VAL A 188 16.49 1.54 6.58
CA VAL A 188 17.24 2.45 7.45
C VAL A 188 17.90 1.62 8.54
N LEU A 189 19.21 1.72 8.67
CA LEU A 189 20.01 0.91 9.59
C LEU A 189 20.52 1.76 10.75
N ALA A 190 20.30 1.26 11.96
CA ALA A 190 20.87 1.79 13.19
C ALA A 190 21.69 0.68 13.86
N GLU A 191 22.91 1.02 14.25
CA GLU A 191 23.78 0.20 15.08
C GLU A 191 23.45 0.53 16.53
N ALA A 192 23.24 -0.48 17.38
CA ALA A 192 22.94 -0.27 18.77
C ALA A 192 23.57 -1.34 19.67
N GLU A 193 24.02 -0.92 20.83
CA GLU A 193 24.50 -1.77 21.91
C GLU A 193 23.37 -1.95 22.93
N LEU A 194 23.16 -3.18 23.37
CA LEU A 194 22.13 -3.50 24.36
C LEU A 194 22.70 -3.29 25.78
N THR A 195 21.81 -3.02 26.73
CA THR A 195 22.17 -3.01 28.15
C THR A 195 22.54 -4.42 28.62
N ASP A 196 23.51 -4.52 29.53
CA ASP A 196 23.97 -5.80 30.09
C ASP A 196 22.80 -6.65 30.64
N ASP A 197 21.86 -6.02 31.33
CA ASP A 197 20.63 -6.66 31.84
C ASP A 197 19.76 -7.30 30.74
N GLU A 198 19.66 -6.66 29.58
CA GLU A 198 18.89 -7.17 28.43
C GLU A 198 19.70 -8.20 27.64
N LEU A 199 21.03 -8.07 27.62
CA LEU A 199 21.94 -9.03 27.02
C LEU A 199 21.87 -10.36 27.78
N ASP A 200 21.96 -10.32 29.11
CA ASP A 200 21.89 -11.50 29.98
C ASP A 200 20.56 -12.25 29.82
N ARG A 201 19.43 -11.53 29.80
CA ARG A 201 18.10 -12.12 29.52
C ARG A 201 18.04 -12.85 28.19
N ARG A 202 18.68 -12.32 27.14
CA ARG A 202 18.67 -12.95 25.81
C ARG A 202 19.64 -14.11 25.70
N VAL A 203 20.75 -14.07 26.42
CA VAL A 203 21.71 -15.17 26.53
C VAL A 203 21.08 -16.36 27.25
N ASP A 204 20.33 -16.12 28.33
CA ASP A 204 19.61 -17.16 29.07
C ASP A 204 18.53 -17.86 28.21
N ILE A 205 17.83 -17.11 27.35
CA ILE A 205 16.82 -17.67 26.44
C ILE A 205 17.45 -18.47 25.30
N ARG A 206 18.65 -18.09 24.85
CA ARG A 206 19.35 -18.80 23.78
C ARG A 206 19.94 -20.15 24.24
N GLY A 207 20.04 -20.37 25.55
CA GLY A 207 20.44 -21.62 26.16
C GLY A 207 21.90 -22.04 25.87
N PRO A 208 22.55 -22.77 26.78
CA PRO A 208 23.95 -23.23 26.62
C PRO A 208 24.17 -24.18 25.42
N ALA A 209 23.11 -24.61 24.73
CA ALA A 209 23.17 -25.56 23.62
C ALA A 209 23.78 -24.95 22.34
N GLU A 210 23.50 -23.68 22.03
CA GLU A 210 24.00 -23.05 20.79
C GLU A 210 25.42 -22.48 20.97
N GLN A 211 25.81 -22.14 22.20
CA GLN A 211 27.17 -21.69 22.53
C GLN A 211 28.17 -22.86 22.56
N ALA A 212 27.77 -24.03 23.09
CA ALA A 212 28.60 -25.23 23.09
C ALA A 212 28.90 -25.74 21.66
N GLU A 213 27.96 -25.61 20.71
CA GLU A 213 28.17 -25.99 19.30
C GLU A 213 29.16 -25.08 18.55
N LEU A 214 29.35 -23.83 18.98
CA LEU A 214 30.32 -22.91 18.38
C LEU A 214 31.70 -23.01 19.02
N GLU A 215 31.78 -23.35 20.32
CA GLU A 215 33.04 -23.52 21.04
C GLU A 215 33.74 -24.86 20.73
N ASP A 216 33.00 -25.96 20.56
CA ASP A 216 33.55 -27.29 20.26
C ASP A 216 34.37 -27.36 18.93
N PRO A 217 33.95 -26.75 17.80
CA PRO A 217 34.76 -26.75 16.57
C PRO A 217 35.97 -25.81 16.61
N LEU A 218 35.94 -24.75 17.42
CA LEU A 218 37.08 -23.83 17.60
C LEU A 218 38.14 -24.46 18.50
N ASN A 219 37.72 -25.07 19.61
CA ASN A 219 38.64 -25.70 20.56
C ASN A 219 39.32 -26.94 19.94
N ARG A 220 38.59 -27.76 19.16
CA ARG A 220 39.19 -28.88 18.40
C ARG A 220 40.22 -28.43 17.36
N LYS A 221 40.04 -27.27 16.73
CA LYS A 221 41.01 -26.72 15.77
C LYS A 221 42.27 -26.19 16.46
N HIS A 222 42.13 -25.54 17.62
CA HIS A 222 43.27 -25.09 18.42
C HIS A 222 44.07 -26.27 19.00
N GLU A 223 43.39 -27.32 19.46
CA GLU A 223 44.03 -28.52 19.99
C GLU A 223 44.72 -29.35 18.89
N ALA A 224 44.10 -29.49 17.73
CA ALA A 224 44.71 -30.16 16.57
C ALA A 224 45.92 -29.40 15.99
N ALA A 225 45.89 -28.06 16.03
CA ALA A 225 47.03 -27.22 15.63
C ALA A 225 48.21 -27.37 16.60
N SER A 226 47.96 -27.34 17.90
CA SER A 226 49.00 -27.55 18.92
C SER A 226 49.62 -28.95 18.87
N ARG A 227 48.82 -29.99 18.57
CA ARG A 227 49.32 -31.37 18.46
C ARG A 227 50.18 -31.61 17.20
N ARG A 228 49.93 -30.86 16.11
CA ARG A 228 50.77 -30.90 14.88
C ARG A 228 52.11 -30.20 15.05
N VAL A 229 52.19 -29.17 15.90
CA VAL A 229 53.44 -28.45 16.19
C VAL A 229 54.34 -29.25 17.14
N ALA A 230 53.77 -30.11 17.99
CA ALA A 230 54.49 -30.89 18.99
C ALA A 230 55.07 -32.24 18.48
N SER A 231 54.85 -32.63 17.23
CA SER A 231 55.45 -33.84 16.65
C SER A 231 56.79 -33.50 15.97
N PRO A 232 57.95 -33.96 16.49
CA PRO A 232 59.24 -33.72 15.85
C PRO A 232 59.33 -34.51 14.54
N ARG A 233 59.80 -33.87 13.47
CA ARG A 233 60.20 -34.57 12.23
C ARG A 233 61.37 -35.52 12.57
N THR A 234 61.11 -36.83 12.57
CA THR A 234 62.14 -37.86 12.44
C THR A 234 62.59 -38.00 11.00
#